data_AF-A0A238VU48-F1
#
_entry.id   AF-A0A238VU48-F1
#
_cell.length_a   1.000
_cell.length_b   1.000
_cell.length_c   1.000
_cell.angle_alpha   90.00
_cell.angle_beta   90.00
_cell.angle_gamma   90.00
#
_symmetry.space_group_name_H-M   'P 1'
#
loop_
_entity.id
_entity.type
_entity.pdbx_description
1 polymer ?
#
loop_
_entity_poly.entity_id
_entity_poly.type
_entity_poly.pdbx_seq_one_letter_code
_entity_poly.pdbx_strand_id
1 'polypeptide(L)'
;MRRGKPSVHRAYSEPLAVLTGDSLIVLGFEVLAKAATIVPERGIKLVLSLAQHTGVAGGICAGQGWESEPEIDLSAYHRSKTGALFVAATQMGATAAAQDEEPWHELGGRIGEVFQVADDLCDALHDAGTPSEPAGQDNLHGRRNTVTELGVDGARKRRRDILVGAIASIPSCPGEASLAQMVRMQAEQIMPVINPALVLVEGVVVEGLLAGTGSSPKTSMFKRRSARSI
;
A
#
# COMPACT_ATOMS: atom_id res chain seq x y z
N MET A 1 -9.75 -5.05 -10.63
CA MET A 1 -8.53 -5.87 -10.41
C MET A 1 -7.91 -5.44 -9.08
N ARG A 2 -7.25 -6.32 -8.33
CA ARG A 2 -6.51 -5.99 -7.10
C ARG A 2 -5.24 -6.83 -7.06
N ARG A 3 -4.07 -6.21 -6.83
CA ARG A 3 -2.76 -6.89 -6.80
C ARG A 3 -2.49 -7.76 -8.04
N GLY A 4 -2.81 -7.25 -9.23
CA GLY A 4 -2.61 -7.97 -10.51
C GLY A 4 -3.55 -9.16 -10.74
N LYS A 5 -4.57 -9.36 -9.90
CA LYS A 5 -5.53 -10.46 -10.01
C LYS A 5 -6.98 -9.94 -10.01
N PRO A 6 -7.95 -10.70 -10.54
CA PRO A 6 -9.37 -10.36 -10.38
C PRO A 6 -9.73 -10.19 -8.90
N SER A 7 -10.59 -9.22 -8.58
CA SER A 7 -11.17 -9.10 -7.24
C SER A 7 -12.06 -10.31 -6.93
N VAL A 8 -12.29 -10.61 -5.64
CA VAL A 8 -13.08 -11.79 -5.22
C VAL A 8 -14.48 -11.79 -5.87
N HIS A 9 -15.16 -10.65 -5.91
CA HIS A 9 -16.48 -10.55 -6.55
C HIS A 9 -16.45 -10.75 -8.07
N ARG A 10 -15.35 -10.39 -8.75
CA ARG A 10 -15.16 -10.62 -10.19
C ARG A 10 -14.80 -12.07 -10.50
N ALA A 11 -14.06 -12.74 -9.60
CA ALA A 11 -13.62 -14.11 -9.79
C ALA A 11 -14.71 -15.15 -9.43
N TYR A 12 -15.55 -14.85 -8.46
CA TYR A 12 -16.52 -15.79 -7.89
C TYR A 12 -17.94 -15.24 -7.93
N SER A 13 -18.30 -14.38 -6.97
CA SER A 13 -19.57 -13.67 -6.92
C SER A 13 -19.56 -12.61 -5.81
N GLU A 14 -20.49 -11.66 -5.87
CA GLU A 14 -20.66 -10.66 -4.82
C GLU A 14 -21.03 -11.26 -3.44
N PRO A 15 -22.00 -12.20 -3.31
CA PRO A 15 -22.27 -12.84 -2.03
C PRO A 15 -21.05 -13.55 -1.43
N LEU A 16 -20.25 -14.23 -2.26
CA LEU A 16 -19.03 -14.89 -1.79
C LEU A 16 -17.96 -13.87 -1.37
N ALA A 17 -17.89 -12.71 -2.02
CA ALA A 17 -16.97 -11.66 -1.62
C ALA A 17 -17.31 -11.09 -0.24
N VAL A 18 -18.60 -10.88 0.06
CA VAL A 18 -19.07 -10.44 1.39
C VAL A 18 -18.70 -11.48 2.45
N LEU A 19 -19.10 -12.74 2.26
CA LEU A 19 -18.81 -13.82 3.21
C LEU A 19 -17.30 -14.04 3.42
N THR A 20 -16.50 -13.85 2.38
CA THR A 20 -15.03 -13.90 2.49
C THR A 20 -14.51 -12.77 3.36
N GLY A 21 -15.03 -11.54 3.19
CA GLY A 21 -14.68 -10.39 4.03
C GLY A 21 -15.00 -10.66 5.50
N ASP A 22 -16.22 -11.09 5.80
CA ASP A 22 -16.66 -11.43 7.15
C ASP A 22 -15.77 -12.49 7.79
N SER A 23 -15.46 -13.55 7.04
CA SER A 23 -14.60 -14.65 7.51
C SER A 23 -13.17 -14.18 7.80
N LEU A 24 -12.60 -13.30 6.97
CA LEU A 24 -11.25 -12.78 7.16
C LEU A 24 -11.15 -11.85 8.38
N ILE A 25 -12.19 -11.07 8.65
CA ILE A 25 -12.26 -10.24 9.87
C ILE A 25 -12.26 -11.15 11.10
N VAL A 26 -13.13 -12.17 11.14
CA VAL A 26 -13.20 -13.14 12.25
C VAL A 26 -11.88 -13.89 12.43
N LEU A 27 -11.24 -14.29 11.33
CA LEU A 27 -9.93 -14.95 11.37
C LEU A 27 -8.85 -14.07 12.01
N GLY A 28 -8.89 -12.76 11.80
CA GLY A 28 -7.98 -11.82 12.46
C GLY A 28 -8.08 -11.89 13.98
N PHE A 29 -9.30 -11.90 14.52
CA PHE A 29 -9.54 -12.06 15.95
C PHE A 29 -9.17 -13.46 16.45
N GLU A 30 -9.43 -14.50 15.66
CA GLU A 30 -9.06 -15.88 16.00
C GLU A 30 -7.54 -16.03 16.19
N VAL A 31 -6.73 -15.42 15.33
CA VAL A 31 -5.25 -15.44 15.45
C VAL A 31 -4.80 -14.84 16.78
N LEU A 32 -5.39 -13.71 17.19
CA LEU A 32 -5.05 -13.07 18.46
C LEU A 32 -5.56 -13.86 19.67
N ALA A 33 -6.76 -14.44 19.57
CA ALA A 33 -7.31 -15.30 20.61
C ALA A 33 -6.46 -16.55 20.84
N LYS A 34 -5.90 -17.14 19.76
CA LYS A 34 -4.92 -18.23 19.88
C LYS A 34 -3.66 -17.78 20.61
N ALA A 35 -3.15 -16.59 20.34
CA ALA A 35 -2.01 -16.04 21.09
C ALA A 35 -2.34 -15.81 22.59
N ALA A 36 -3.60 -15.48 22.91
CA ALA A 36 -4.07 -15.36 24.29
C ALA A 36 -4.02 -16.69 25.06
N THR A 37 -4.00 -17.84 24.39
CA THR A 37 -3.83 -19.13 25.08
C THR A 37 -2.44 -19.32 25.67
N ILE A 38 -1.44 -18.58 25.15
CA ILE A 38 -0.05 -18.65 25.59
C ILE A 38 0.20 -17.59 26.67
N VAL A 39 -0.16 -16.33 26.39
CA VAL A 39 -0.07 -15.22 27.35
C VAL A 39 -1.39 -14.44 27.38
N PRO A 40 -2.32 -14.82 28.28
CA PRO A 40 -3.70 -14.29 28.30
C PRO A 40 -3.78 -12.78 28.33
N GLU A 41 -3.04 -12.14 29.24
CA GLU A 41 -3.08 -10.69 29.43
C GLU A 41 -2.69 -9.93 28.15
N ARG A 42 -1.62 -10.37 27.47
CA ARG A 42 -1.19 -9.76 26.21
C ARG A 42 -2.18 -10.04 25.10
N GLY A 43 -2.66 -11.28 24.97
CA GLY A 43 -3.62 -11.63 23.93
C GLY A 43 -4.92 -10.84 24.04
N ILE A 44 -5.43 -10.64 25.26
CA ILE A 44 -6.63 -9.81 25.52
C ILE A 44 -6.38 -8.36 25.09
N LYS A 45 -5.23 -7.77 25.45
CA LYS A 45 -4.88 -6.40 25.01
C LYS A 45 -4.82 -6.29 23.49
N LEU A 46 -4.22 -7.27 22.81
CA LEU A 46 -4.15 -7.30 21.35
C LEU A 46 -5.54 -7.38 20.70
N VAL A 47 -6.42 -8.25 21.23
CA VAL A 47 -7.82 -8.36 20.77
C VAL A 47 -8.56 -7.04 20.94
N LEU A 48 -8.41 -6.40 22.10
CA LEU A 48 -9.06 -5.12 22.38
C LEU A 48 -8.55 -4.02 21.44
N SER A 49 -7.23 -3.94 21.24
CA SER A 49 -6.63 -2.98 20.31
C SER A 49 -7.13 -3.18 18.88
N LEU A 50 -7.18 -4.42 18.39
CA LEU A 50 -7.71 -4.70 17.06
C LEU A 50 -9.20 -4.34 16.96
N ALA A 51 -9.99 -4.64 17.99
CA ALA A 51 -11.42 -4.32 18.02
C ALA A 51 -11.66 -2.80 17.96
N GLN A 52 -10.90 -2.01 18.72
CA GLN A 52 -11.02 -0.55 18.74
C GLN A 52 -10.64 0.09 17.39
N HIS A 53 -9.56 -0.38 16.78
CA HIS A 53 -9.10 0.16 15.49
C HIS A 53 -9.84 -0.41 14.27
N THR A 54 -10.62 -1.48 14.45
CA THR A 54 -11.50 -2.00 13.39
C THR A 54 -12.91 -1.44 13.51
N GLY A 55 -13.45 -1.37 14.73
CA GLY A 55 -14.85 -1.11 15.05
C GLY A 55 -15.25 0.37 15.21
N VAL A 56 -16.08 0.66 16.22
CA VAL A 56 -16.77 1.95 16.40
C VAL A 56 -15.85 3.07 16.90
N ALA A 57 -16.12 4.30 16.43
CA ALA A 57 -15.45 5.58 16.76
C ALA A 57 -13.92 5.56 16.60
N GLY A 58 -13.45 5.94 15.40
CA GLY A 58 -12.02 6.06 15.09
C GLY A 58 -11.38 4.83 14.43
N GLY A 59 -12.13 3.73 14.30
CA GLY A 59 -11.70 2.53 13.57
C GLY A 59 -11.97 2.60 12.06
N ILE A 60 -11.41 1.63 11.31
CA ILE A 60 -11.52 1.58 9.84
C ILE A 60 -12.97 1.56 9.35
N CYS A 61 -13.88 0.86 10.05
CA CYS A 61 -15.29 0.82 9.67
C CYS A 61 -15.95 2.21 9.77
N ALA A 62 -15.59 3.01 10.79
CA ALA A 62 -16.08 4.39 10.90
C ALA A 62 -15.55 5.26 9.74
N GLY A 63 -14.29 5.08 9.36
CA GLY A 63 -13.69 5.77 8.21
C GLY A 63 -14.37 5.45 6.88
N GLN A 64 -14.76 4.18 6.68
CA GLN A 64 -15.53 3.75 5.51
C GLN A 64 -16.96 4.31 5.54
N GLY A 65 -17.58 4.39 6.73
CA GLY A 65 -18.92 4.95 6.91
C GLY A 65 -19.01 6.42 6.47
N TRP A 66 -18.00 7.23 6.78
CA TRP A 66 -17.92 8.63 6.35
C TRP A 66 -17.98 8.82 4.82
N GLU A 67 -17.59 7.83 4.03
CA GLU A 67 -17.70 7.90 2.56
C GLU A 67 -19.14 7.89 2.05
N SER A 68 -20.06 7.43 2.90
CA SER A 68 -21.49 7.37 2.59
C SER A 68 -22.25 8.60 3.09
N GLU A 69 -21.57 9.52 3.80
CA GLU A 69 -22.18 10.73 4.35
C GLU A 69 -22.09 11.91 3.35
N PRO A 70 -23.08 12.81 3.34
CA PRO A 70 -23.10 13.96 2.43
C PRO A 70 -22.04 15.02 2.78
N GLU A 71 -21.61 15.08 4.04
CA GLU A 71 -20.54 15.96 4.51
C GLU A 71 -19.46 15.12 5.22
N ILE A 72 -18.21 15.28 4.80
CA ILE A 72 -17.08 14.51 5.31
C ILE A 72 -16.24 15.41 6.21
N ASP A 73 -16.10 15.05 7.50
CA ASP A 73 -15.01 15.58 8.33
C ASP A 73 -13.69 14.92 7.88
N LEU A 74 -12.91 15.65 7.09
CA LEU A 74 -11.66 15.18 6.50
C LEU A 74 -10.65 14.71 7.55
N SER A 75 -10.57 15.38 8.70
CA SER A 75 -9.65 15.02 9.77
C SER A 75 -10.06 13.69 10.41
N ALA A 76 -11.36 13.54 10.71
CA ALA A 76 -11.90 12.29 11.23
C ALA A 76 -11.80 11.15 10.20
N TYR A 77 -12.04 11.45 8.93
CA TYR A 77 -11.97 10.51 7.82
C TYR A 77 -10.55 9.95 7.62
N HIS A 78 -9.52 10.80 7.48
CA HIS A 78 -8.14 10.34 7.29
C HIS A 78 -7.62 9.53 8.49
N ARG A 79 -7.94 9.98 9.71
CA ARG A 79 -7.57 9.29 10.95
C ARG A 79 -8.18 7.88 11.00
N SER A 80 -9.46 7.76 10.66
CA SER A 80 -10.22 6.52 10.80
C SER A 80 -9.98 5.54 9.66
N LYS A 81 -9.95 5.99 8.40
CA LYS A 81 -9.91 5.10 7.23
C LYS A 81 -8.55 4.46 6.99
N THR A 82 -7.49 5.25 7.05
CA THR A 82 -6.17 4.79 6.59
C THR A 82 -5.21 4.65 7.76
N GLY A 83 -5.30 5.51 8.78
CA GLY A 83 -4.41 5.45 9.96
C GLY A 83 -4.71 4.29 10.91
N ALA A 84 -5.99 3.97 11.14
CA ALA A 84 -6.40 3.12 12.27
C ALA A 84 -5.69 1.76 12.32
N LEU A 85 -5.63 1.02 11.21
CA LEU A 85 -4.98 -0.30 11.20
C LEU A 85 -3.44 -0.24 11.25
N PHE A 86 -2.82 0.85 10.79
CA PHE A 86 -1.38 1.04 10.96
C PHE A 86 -1.02 1.40 12.40
N VAL A 87 -1.81 2.26 13.04
CA VAL A 87 -1.71 2.55 14.48
C VAL A 87 -1.85 1.24 15.26
N ALA A 88 -2.90 0.47 14.99
CA ALA A 88 -3.10 -0.85 15.61
C ALA A 88 -1.87 -1.75 15.44
N ALA A 89 -1.34 -1.89 14.22
CA ALA A 89 -0.19 -2.75 13.96
C ALA A 89 1.05 -2.34 14.78
N THR A 90 1.36 -1.04 14.84
CA THR A 90 2.51 -0.53 15.59
C THR A 90 2.34 -0.67 17.11
N GLN A 91 1.18 -0.32 17.66
CA GLN A 91 0.85 -0.45 19.08
C GLN A 91 0.77 -1.92 19.53
N MET A 92 0.19 -2.78 18.70
CA MET A 92 0.10 -4.22 18.95
C MET A 92 1.48 -4.88 18.93
N GLY A 93 2.40 -4.40 18.08
CA GLY A 93 3.80 -4.84 18.11
C GLY A 93 4.46 -4.58 19.47
N ALA A 94 4.30 -3.36 20.00
CA ALA A 94 4.80 -2.99 21.33
C ALA A 94 4.14 -3.82 22.45
N THR A 95 2.81 -3.97 22.40
CA THR A 95 2.04 -4.80 23.34
C THR A 95 2.53 -6.24 23.34
N ALA A 96 2.78 -6.82 22.16
CA ALA A 96 3.31 -8.18 22.02
C ALA A 96 4.71 -8.31 22.64
N ALA A 97 5.53 -7.26 22.55
CA ALA A 97 6.85 -7.17 23.20
C ALA A 97 6.80 -6.79 24.70
N ALA A 98 5.60 -6.68 25.29
CA ALA A 98 5.39 -6.22 26.67
C ALA A 98 6.01 -4.82 26.93
N GLN A 99 5.92 -3.94 25.95
CA GLN A 99 6.32 -2.53 26.04
C GLN A 99 5.08 -1.63 26.04
N ASP A 100 5.28 -0.36 26.44
CA ASP A 100 4.27 0.69 26.33
C ASP A 100 3.91 0.94 24.86
N GLU A 101 2.62 0.85 24.54
CA GLU A 101 2.08 1.03 23.21
C GLU A 101 1.90 2.50 22.79
N GLU A 102 1.73 3.43 23.73
CA GLU A 102 1.40 4.83 23.41
C GLU A 102 2.45 5.53 22.52
N PRO A 103 3.77 5.38 22.76
CA PRO A 103 4.80 5.99 21.91
C PRO A 103 4.75 5.55 20.44
N TRP A 104 4.10 4.42 20.15
CA TRP A 104 4.03 3.86 18.81
C TRP A 104 2.89 4.41 17.97
N HIS A 105 1.94 5.15 18.59
CA HIS A 105 0.79 5.72 17.88
C HIS A 105 1.21 6.65 16.73
N GLU A 106 2.18 7.54 16.96
CA GLU A 106 2.63 8.50 15.94
C GLU A 106 3.23 7.79 14.70
N LEU A 107 4.04 6.75 14.91
CA LEU A 107 4.60 5.95 13.82
C LEU A 107 3.49 5.37 12.94
N GLY A 108 2.50 4.71 13.54
CA GLY A 108 1.39 4.12 12.80
C GLY A 108 0.56 5.16 12.04
N GLY A 109 0.27 6.30 12.66
CA GLY A 109 -0.47 7.40 12.02
C GLY A 109 0.27 7.95 10.80
N ARG A 110 1.58 8.20 10.92
CA ARG A 110 2.40 8.70 9.81
C ARG A 110 2.57 7.68 8.69
N ILE A 111 2.70 6.39 9.02
CA ILE A 111 2.70 5.33 8.00
C ILE A 111 1.37 5.36 7.23
N GLY A 112 0.24 5.43 7.93
CA GLY A 112 -1.08 5.54 7.27
C GLY A 112 -1.18 6.73 6.32
N GLU A 113 -0.66 7.90 6.71
CA GLU A 113 -0.62 9.09 5.86
C GLU A 113 0.29 8.88 4.62
N VAL A 114 1.46 8.25 4.76
CA VAL A 114 2.33 7.90 3.63
C VAL A 114 1.60 7.00 2.63
N PHE A 115 0.83 6.02 3.12
CA PHE A 115 0.05 5.12 2.27
C PHE A 115 -1.09 5.85 1.55
N GLN A 116 -1.78 6.78 2.21
CA GLN A 116 -2.84 7.57 1.56
C GLN A 116 -2.27 8.40 0.40
N VAL A 117 -1.18 9.14 0.63
CA VAL A 117 -0.57 9.96 -0.43
C VAL A 117 -0.04 9.08 -1.58
N ALA A 118 0.41 7.86 -1.27
CA ALA A 118 0.83 6.91 -2.30
C ALA A 118 -0.36 6.42 -3.14
N ASP A 119 -1.51 6.13 -2.53
CA ASP A 119 -2.76 5.74 -3.22
C ASP A 119 -3.23 6.87 -4.15
N ASP A 120 -3.30 8.10 -3.63
CA ASP A 120 -3.64 9.31 -4.41
C ASP A 120 -2.71 9.49 -5.63
N LEU A 121 -1.40 9.25 -5.46
CA LEU A 121 -0.40 9.29 -6.53
C LEU A 121 -0.60 8.16 -7.54
N CYS A 122 -0.95 6.96 -7.09
CA CYS A 122 -1.22 5.83 -7.98
C CYS A 122 -2.40 6.16 -8.88
N ASP A 123 -3.50 6.64 -8.31
CA ASP A 123 -4.73 6.91 -9.05
C ASP A 123 -4.50 7.99 -10.11
N ALA A 124 -3.85 9.10 -9.74
CA ALA A 124 -3.53 10.18 -10.68
C ALA A 124 -2.59 9.74 -11.84
N LEU A 125 -1.64 8.84 -11.58
CA LEU A 125 -0.70 8.35 -12.61
C LEU A 125 -1.33 7.30 -13.53
N HIS A 126 -2.26 6.49 -13.05
CA HIS A 126 -3.01 5.56 -13.90
C HIS A 126 -3.95 6.33 -14.84
N ASP A 127 -4.62 7.37 -14.34
CA ASP A 127 -5.50 8.23 -15.14
C ASP A 127 -4.76 8.95 -16.28
N ALA A 128 -3.47 9.29 -16.08
CA ALA A 128 -2.65 9.92 -17.11
C ALA A 128 -2.18 8.95 -18.23
N GLY A 129 -2.23 7.63 -18.00
CA GLY A 129 -1.63 6.61 -18.89
C GLY A 129 -2.61 5.79 -19.74
N THR A 130 -3.91 5.83 -19.47
CA THR A 130 -4.91 4.98 -20.16
C THR A 130 -6.11 5.79 -20.67
N PRO A 131 -6.28 5.96 -22.01
CA PRO A 131 -7.46 6.59 -22.61
C PRO A 131 -8.74 5.73 -22.64
N SER A 132 -8.88 4.71 -21.78
CA SER A 132 -10.03 3.80 -21.86
C SER A 132 -10.48 3.26 -20.50
N GLU A 133 -11.75 3.53 -20.20
CA GLU A 133 -12.57 3.16 -19.03
C GLU A 133 -12.67 4.23 -17.93
N PRO A 134 -13.86 4.37 -17.30
CA PRO A 134 -14.40 5.67 -16.88
C PRO A 134 -13.56 6.28 -15.78
N ALA A 135 -12.84 7.33 -16.18
CA ALA A 135 -12.14 8.27 -15.34
C ALA A 135 -13.09 8.85 -14.26
N GLY A 136 -12.58 8.97 -13.04
CA GLY A 136 -13.19 9.86 -12.03
C GLY A 136 -14.04 9.20 -10.96
N GLN A 137 -13.61 8.10 -10.32
CA GLN A 137 -14.23 7.72 -9.04
C GLN A 137 -13.98 8.75 -7.93
N ASP A 138 -12.88 9.51 -8.00
CA ASP A 138 -12.59 10.60 -7.04
C ASP A 138 -13.24 11.94 -7.41
N ASN A 139 -13.49 12.21 -8.70
CA ASN A 139 -14.24 13.39 -9.14
C ASN A 139 -15.74 13.30 -8.80
N LEU A 140 -16.26 12.10 -8.53
CA LEU A 140 -17.68 11.89 -8.21
C LEU A 140 -18.06 12.24 -6.76
N HIS A 141 -17.09 12.39 -5.85
CA HIS A 141 -17.37 12.65 -4.42
C HIS A 141 -16.75 13.93 -3.85
N GLY A 142 -16.11 14.78 -4.67
CA GLY A 142 -15.45 16.00 -4.17
C GLY A 142 -14.32 15.70 -3.18
N ARG A 143 -13.71 14.51 -3.28
CA ARG A 143 -12.62 14.08 -2.40
C ARG A 143 -11.40 14.96 -2.66
N ARG A 144 -10.91 15.64 -1.62
CA ARG A 144 -9.62 16.34 -1.68
C ARG A 144 -8.52 15.30 -1.81
N ASN A 145 -7.94 15.21 -2.99
CA ASN A 145 -6.84 14.31 -3.32
C ASN A 145 -5.53 15.11 -3.23
N THR A 146 -4.50 14.57 -2.58
CA THR A 146 -3.23 15.29 -2.35
C THR A 146 -2.59 15.76 -3.66
N VAL A 147 -2.75 14.99 -4.74
CA VAL A 147 -2.26 15.35 -6.07
C VAL A 147 -3.07 16.48 -6.68
N THR A 148 -4.39 16.54 -6.45
CA THR A 148 -5.22 17.66 -6.92
C THR A 148 -4.86 18.98 -6.23
N GLU A 149 -4.42 18.93 -4.97
CA GLU A 149 -4.05 20.12 -4.21
C GLU A 149 -2.61 20.59 -4.47
N LEU A 150 -1.65 19.65 -4.56
CA LEU A 150 -0.22 19.95 -4.57
C LEU A 150 0.49 19.64 -5.91
N GLY A 151 -0.22 19.02 -6.86
CA GLY A 151 0.38 18.42 -8.04
C GLY A 151 1.20 17.15 -7.72
N VAL A 152 1.62 16.44 -8.77
CA VAL A 152 2.36 15.17 -8.64
C VAL A 152 3.67 15.35 -7.87
N ASP A 153 4.46 16.37 -8.22
CA ASP A 153 5.75 16.61 -7.57
C ASP A 153 5.59 17.09 -6.12
N GLY A 154 4.57 17.91 -5.85
CA GLY A 154 4.22 18.35 -4.50
C GLY A 154 3.78 17.17 -3.62
N ALA A 155 2.94 16.28 -4.15
CA ALA A 155 2.54 15.05 -3.45
C ALA A 155 3.72 14.11 -3.20
N ARG A 156 4.65 13.94 -4.16
CA ARG A 156 5.89 13.17 -3.97
C ARG A 156 6.76 13.74 -2.85
N LYS A 157 6.90 15.07 -2.80
CA LYS A 157 7.66 15.76 -1.75
C LYS A 157 6.97 15.58 -0.40
N ARG A 158 5.66 15.85 -0.32
CA ARG A 158 4.86 15.68 0.91
C ARG A 158 5.01 14.27 1.47
N ARG A 159 4.89 13.24 0.63
CA ARG A 159 5.08 11.84 1.04
C ARG A 159 6.47 11.58 1.63
N ARG A 160 7.52 12.12 1.01
CA ARG A 160 8.90 12.00 1.51
C ARG A 160 9.04 12.66 2.88
N ASP A 161 8.48 13.85 3.06
CA ASP A 161 8.54 14.60 4.31
C ASP A 161 7.82 13.84 5.44
N ILE A 162 6.64 13.27 5.17
CA ILE A 162 5.90 12.43 6.13
C ILE A 162 6.72 11.19 6.49
N LEU A 163 7.34 10.52 5.51
CA LEU A 163 8.17 9.33 5.73
C LEU A 163 9.38 9.63 6.62
N VAL A 164 10.03 10.77 6.43
CA VAL A 164 11.11 11.23 7.32
C VAL A 164 10.58 11.41 8.74
N GLY A 165 9.40 12.03 8.90
CA GLY A 165 8.73 12.14 10.18
C GLY A 165 8.39 10.79 10.81
N ALA A 166 7.93 9.81 10.01
CA ALA A 166 7.58 8.47 10.49
C ALA A 166 8.81 7.75 11.06
N ILE A 167 9.94 7.85 10.37
CA ILE A 167 11.20 7.26 10.84
C ILE A 167 11.69 7.95 12.11
N ALA A 168 11.55 9.28 12.18
CA ALA A 168 11.93 10.05 13.36
C ALA A 168 11.01 9.78 14.58
N SER A 169 9.78 9.32 14.36
CA SER A 169 8.84 8.99 15.44
C SER A 169 8.98 7.55 15.94
N ILE A 170 9.96 6.77 15.47
CA ILE A 170 10.21 5.42 16.01
C ILE A 170 10.74 5.58 17.44
N PRO A 171 10.09 4.97 18.45
CA PRO A 171 10.60 5.01 19.81
C PRO A 171 11.94 4.29 19.93
N SER A 172 12.85 4.83 20.76
CA SER A 172 14.15 4.22 21.04
C SER A 172 13.99 2.79 21.50
N CYS A 173 14.45 1.83 20.71
CA CYS A 173 14.35 0.41 21.01
C CYS A 173 15.45 -0.43 20.34
N PRO A 174 15.74 -1.64 20.84
CA PRO A 174 16.61 -2.57 20.12
C PRO A 174 16.06 -2.85 18.71
N GLY A 175 16.88 -2.64 17.69
CA GLY A 175 16.49 -2.84 16.29
C GLY A 175 15.82 -1.63 15.63
N GLU A 176 15.82 -0.44 16.26
CA GLU A 176 15.32 0.82 15.68
C GLU A 176 15.83 1.04 14.24
N ALA A 177 17.13 0.89 14.01
CA ALA A 177 17.71 1.07 12.67
C ALA A 177 17.16 0.06 11.64
N SER A 178 16.94 -1.19 12.05
CA SER A 178 16.36 -2.23 11.19
C SER A 178 14.89 -1.95 10.89
N LEU A 179 14.12 -1.48 11.88
CA LEU A 179 12.74 -1.07 11.67
C LEU A 179 12.66 0.15 10.74
N ALA A 180 13.51 1.16 10.94
CA ALA A 180 13.58 2.32 10.06
C ALA A 180 13.89 1.92 8.60
N GLN A 181 14.79 0.95 8.40
CA GLN A 181 15.07 0.40 7.09
C GLN A 181 13.86 -0.34 6.50
N MET A 182 13.17 -1.15 7.31
CA MET A 182 11.95 -1.84 6.89
C MET A 182 10.86 -0.86 6.46
N VAL A 183 10.61 0.19 7.24
CA VAL A 183 9.62 1.23 6.90
C VAL A 183 9.98 1.92 5.59
N ARG A 184 11.26 2.26 5.35
CA ARG A 184 11.72 2.82 4.07
C ARG A 184 11.44 1.87 2.90
N MET A 185 11.85 0.61 3.03
CA MET A 185 11.68 -0.37 1.95
C MET A 185 10.20 -0.60 1.62
N GLN A 186 9.34 -0.69 2.64
CA GLN A 186 7.90 -0.84 2.43
C GLN A 186 7.32 0.41 1.75
N ALA A 187 7.69 1.62 2.20
CA ALA A 187 7.27 2.87 1.58
C ALA A 187 7.68 2.99 0.10
N GLU A 188 8.83 2.42 -0.29
CA GLU A 188 9.27 2.39 -1.69
C GLU A 188 8.48 1.39 -2.54
N GLN A 189 8.17 0.20 -1.99
CA GLN A 189 7.44 -0.86 -2.69
C GLN A 189 5.98 -0.51 -3.03
N ILE A 190 5.37 0.40 -2.27
CA ILE A 190 3.97 0.81 -2.46
C ILE A 190 3.81 1.73 -3.67
N MET A 191 4.88 2.40 -4.12
CA MET A 191 4.82 3.15 -5.37
C MET A 191 4.81 2.16 -6.54
N PRO A 192 3.94 2.33 -7.55
CA PRO A 192 4.14 1.66 -8.81
C PRO A 192 5.52 2.08 -9.30
N VAL A 193 6.34 1.09 -9.66
CA VAL A 193 7.52 1.33 -10.47
C VAL A 193 6.99 2.02 -11.72
N ILE A 194 7.20 3.33 -11.82
CA ILE A 194 7.00 4.03 -13.08
C ILE A 194 7.94 3.31 -14.02
N ASN A 195 7.39 2.60 -15.00
CA ASN A 195 8.20 1.99 -16.03
C ASN A 195 9.04 3.13 -16.64
N PRO A 196 10.37 3.11 -16.54
CA PRO A 196 11.19 4.18 -17.09
C PRO A 196 10.98 4.35 -18.60
N ALA A 197 10.40 3.36 -19.28
CA ALA A 197 9.96 3.47 -20.68
C ALA A 197 8.83 4.50 -20.91
N LEU A 198 8.02 4.84 -19.90
CA LEU A 198 6.96 5.85 -20.00
C LEU A 198 7.44 7.28 -19.77
N VAL A 199 8.66 7.47 -19.24
CA VAL A 199 9.27 8.79 -19.01
C VAL A 199 10.00 9.32 -20.25
N LEU A 200 10.13 8.52 -21.31
CA LEU A 200 10.80 8.92 -22.56
C LEU A 200 9.90 9.68 -23.55
N VAL A 201 8.82 10.32 -23.07
CA VAL A 201 7.94 11.15 -23.92
C VAL A 201 7.94 12.61 -23.47
N GLU A 202 9.08 13.16 -23.08
CA GLU A 202 9.33 14.60 -23.18
C GLU A 202 10.75 14.82 -23.71
N GLY A 203 10.81 15.30 -24.95
CA GLY A 203 11.96 15.12 -25.83
C GLY A 203 13.24 15.84 -25.40
N VAL A 204 14.33 15.08 -25.39
CA VAL A 204 15.64 15.50 -25.88
C VAL A 204 16.28 14.28 -26.54
N VAL A 205 16.32 14.27 -27.87
CA VAL A 205 17.13 13.32 -28.65
C VAL A 205 18.57 13.81 -28.56
N VAL A 206 19.43 13.09 -27.85
CA VAL A 206 20.88 13.21 -28.07
C VAL A 206 21.23 12.26 -29.22
N GLU A 207 21.25 12.81 -30.43
CA GLU A 207 21.77 12.13 -31.61
C GLU A 207 23.30 12.11 -31.56
N GLY A 208 23.89 10.94 -31.85
CA GLY A 208 25.29 10.83 -32.25
C GLY A 208 26.09 9.80 -31.45
N LEU A 209 26.17 8.56 -31.94
CA LEU A 209 27.38 8.06 -32.63
C LEU A 209 27.20 6.57 -32.95
N LEU A 210 26.67 6.26 -34.15
CA LEU A 210 26.90 4.98 -34.79
C LEU A 210 27.48 5.21 -36.19
N ALA A 211 28.80 5.02 -36.29
CA ALA A 211 29.50 4.58 -37.48
C ALA A 211 30.69 3.76 -36.93
N GLY A 212 30.88 2.47 -37.18
CA GLY A 212 30.44 1.61 -38.26
C GLY A 212 31.69 0.98 -38.86
N THR A 213 31.90 -0.33 -38.65
CA THR A 213 32.67 -1.31 -39.46
C THR A 213 32.60 -2.61 -38.66
N GLY A 214 32.00 -3.73 -39.07
CA GLY A 214 31.98 -4.33 -40.41
C GLY A 214 32.81 -5.61 -40.35
N SER A 215 32.16 -6.79 -40.35
CA SER A 215 32.59 -8.05 -41.00
C SER A 215 32.12 -9.31 -40.24
N SER A 216 31.19 -10.06 -40.84
CA SER A 216 31.15 -11.53 -40.77
C SER A 216 31.84 -12.08 -42.02
N PRO A 217 32.43 -13.29 -41.98
CA PRO A 217 31.77 -14.39 -42.72
C PRO A 217 31.99 -15.83 -42.17
N LYS A 218 30.92 -16.65 -42.33
CA LYS A 218 30.83 -18.07 -42.79
C LYS A 218 31.69 -19.19 -42.16
N THR A 219 31.01 -20.25 -41.69
CA THR A 219 31.11 -21.70 -42.11
C THR A 219 30.10 -22.53 -41.29
N SER A 220 29.10 -23.24 -41.86
CA SER A 220 29.09 -24.51 -42.63
C SER A 220 28.88 -25.79 -41.78
N MET A 221 27.90 -26.61 -42.20
CA MET A 221 27.74 -28.07 -41.96
C MET A 221 27.38 -28.53 -40.52
N PHE A 222 26.52 -29.53 -40.24
CA PHE A 222 26.10 -30.74 -40.95
C PHE A 222 24.76 -31.28 -40.36
N LYS A 223 23.96 -31.95 -41.20
CA LYS A 223 22.72 -32.70 -40.88
C LYS A 223 22.98 -33.90 -39.94
N ARG A 224 22.00 -34.31 -39.13
CA ARG A 224 21.38 -35.67 -39.20
C ARG A 224 20.16 -35.87 -38.28
N ARG A 225 19.25 -36.69 -38.80
CA ARG A 225 17.94 -37.18 -38.31
C ARG A 225 18.03 -38.03 -37.03
N SER A 226 16.97 -38.05 -36.24
CA SER A 226 16.23 -39.29 -35.91
C SER A 226 14.85 -38.97 -35.32
N ALA A 227 13.90 -39.86 -35.55
CA ALA A 227 12.47 -39.72 -35.30
C ALA A 227 11.97 -40.67 -34.21
N ARG A 228 10.75 -40.39 -33.74
CA ARG A 228 9.71 -41.24 -33.13
C ARG A 228 9.67 -41.43 -31.60
N SER A 229 8.46 -41.12 -31.09
CA SER A 229 7.64 -41.76 -30.05
C SER A 229 8.28 -42.80 -29.15
N ILE A 230 8.04 -42.68 -27.83
CA ILE A 230 6.80 -43.12 -27.14
C ILE A 230 6.41 -42.01 -26.14
#